data_AF-A0A482Y8Q0-F1
#
_entry.id   AF-A0A482Y8Q0-F1
#
_cell.length_a   1.000
_cell.length_b   1.000
_cell.length_c   1.000
_cell.angle_alpha   90.00
_cell.angle_beta   90.00
_cell.angle_gamma   90.00
#
_symmetry.space_group_name_H-M   'P 1'
#
loop_
_entity.id
_entity.type
_entity.pdbx_description
1 polymer ?
#
loop_
_entity_poly.entity_id
_entity_poly.type
_entity_poly.pdbx_seq_one_letter_code
_entity_poly.pdbx_strand_id
1 'polypeptide(L)'
;MATPPRTRHTTAGGGIDVTIRERLRLGPERTVLLVRLLQLVILAILVAGLWLKSLGVAINAAIGLLVTQLPAFFERRYQFTMDAGLVLWITVPMLLHALGTLPLPGLDFMTPYRAVWWWDHMTHLFSSSLVAGVGYATARALDVHTDAVTFPPKFMFAYLLLFMMAFGVIWELLEFYVSVASRLLGIPGILTQYGIDDTILDLVYDMVGGLLAAVFGTAHLTGVSDELAERLSA
;
A
#
# COMPACT_ATOMS: atom_id res chain seq x y z
N MET A 1 26.31 -55.23 -28.94
CA MET A 1 24.94 -55.45 -28.46
C MET A 1 24.37 -54.09 -28.10
N ALA A 2 23.54 -53.52 -28.98
CA ALA A 2 23.14 -52.12 -28.94
C ALA A 2 21.88 -51.91 -28.07
N THR A 3 21.93 -50.90 -27.22
CA THR A 3 20.85 -50.43 -26.34
C THR A 3 19.69 -49.84 -27.15
N PRO A 4 18.41 -50.14 -26.86
CA PRO A 4 17.29 -49.58 -27.60
C PRO A 4 17.04 -48.10 -27.22
N PRO A 5 16.45 -47.28 -28.11
CA PRO A 5 16.19 -45.88 -27.83
C PRO A 5 14.95 -45.72 -26.93
N ARG A 6 15.07 -44.92 -25.87
CA ARG A 6 13.92 -44.49 -25.05
C ARG A 6 13.13 -43.43 -25.82
N THR A 7 11.86 -43.73 -26.06
CA THR A 7 10.86 -42.83 -26.62
C THR A 7 10.59 -41.65 -25.67
N ARG A 8 10.71 -40.42 -26.17
CA ARG A 8 10.26 -39.21 -25.48
C ARG A 8 8.73 -39.21 -25.42
N HIS A 9 8.17 -39.25 -24.22
CA HIS A 9 6.80 -38.78 -23.98
C HIS A 9 6.85 -37.28 -23.74
N THR A 10 6.42 -36.51 -24.72
CA THR A 10 6.03 -35.11 -24.58
C THR A 10 4.67 -35.07 -23.88
N THR A 11 4.66 -34.80 -22.58
CA THR A 11 3.44 -34.32 -21.90
C THR A 11 3.36 -32.82 -22.10
N ALA A 12 2.55 -32.41 -23.09
CA ALA A 12 2.04 -31.07 -23.21
C ALA A 12 1.16 -30.77 -21.98
N GLY A 13 1.58 -29.80 -21.16
CA GLY A 13 0.83 -29.40 -19.97
C GLY A 13 1.57 -28.29 -19.23
N GLY A 14 1.46 -27.05 -19.71
CA GLY A 14 2.12 -25.91 -19.06
C GLY A 14 1.89 -24.56 -19.77
N GLY A 15 0.73 -24.38 -20.42
CA GLY A 15 0.51 -23.25 -21.33
C GLY A 15 -0.33 -22.09 -20.80
N ILE A 16 -0.79 -22.11 -19.54
CA ILE A 16 -1.77 -21.12 -19.04
C ILE A 16 -1.22 -20.19 -17.95
N ASP A 17 -0.10 -20.52 -17.29
CA ASP A 17 0.36 -19.75 -16.11
C ASP A 17 1.52 -18.77 -16.38
N VAL A 18 2.16 -18.85 -17.55
CA VAL A 18 3.28 -17.96 -17.92
C VAL A 18 2.79 -16.66 -18.57
N THR A 19 1.62 -16.69 -19.21
CA THR A 19 1.18 -15.62 -20.12
C THR A 19 0.70 -14.36 -19.40
N ILE A 20 0.17 -14.47 -18.17
CA ILE A 20 -0.28 -13.30 -17.40
C ILE A 20 0.93 -12.56 -16.80
N ARG A 21 1.91 -13.31 -16.27
CA ARG A 21 3.16 -12.75 -15.73
C ARG A 21 4.00 -12.06 -16.81
N GLU A 22 4.00 -12.57 -18.04
CA GLU A 22 4.71 -11.92 -19.17
C GLU A 22 3.94 -10.75 -19.79
N ARG A 23 2.60 -10.79 -19.83
CA ARG A 23 1.78 -9.69 -20.39
C ARG A 23 1.69 -8.47 -19.48
N LEU A 24 1.86 -8.64 -18.16
CA LEU A 24 1.83 -7.56 -17.17
C LEU A 24 3.20 -7.02 -16.78
N ARG A 25 4.30 -7.60 -17.28
CA ARG A 25 5.65 -7.02 -17.12
C ARG A 25 5.74 -5.74 -17.96
N LEU A 26 5.23 -4.65 -17.38
CA LEU A 26 5.54 -3.30 -17.82
C LEU A 26 7.07 -3.18 -17.83
N GLY A 27 7.65 -2.86 -18.99
CA GLY A 27 9.07 -2.57 -19.06
C GLY A 27 9.43 -1.43 -18.09
N PRO A 28 10.67 -1.39 -17.56
CA PRO A 28 11.08 -0.41 -16.55
C PRO A 28 10.71 1.04 -16.91
N GLU A 29 10.87 1.40 -18.19
CA GLU A 29 10.51 2.72 -18.72
C GLU A 29 9.00 3.03 -18.65
N ARG A 30 8.15 2.04 -18.94
CA ARG A 30 6.68 2.20 -18.87
C ARG A 30 6.21 2.35 -17.43
N THR A 31 6.79 1.59 -16.50
CA THR A 31 6.49 1.73 -15.07
C THR A 31 6.87 3.12 -14.57
N VAL A 32 8.07 3.60 -14.90
CA VAL A 32 8.52 4.95 -14.50
C VAL A 32 7.58 6.00 -15.08
N LEU A 33 7.18 5.88 -16.34
CA LEU A 33 6.22 6.78 -16.95
C LEU A 33 4.88 6.77 -16.21
N LEU A 34 4.33 5.58 -15.92
CA LEU A 34 3.06 5.45 -15.19
C LEU A 34 3.14 6.07 -13.80
N VAL A 35 4.16 5.76 -13.02
CA VAL A 35 4.34 6.34 -11.68
C VAL A 35 4.44 7.86 -11.76
N ARG A 36 5.21 8.40 -12.72
CA ARG A 36 5.30 9.85 -12.92
C ARG A 36 3.95 10.46 -13.31
N LEU A 37 3.15 9.79 -14.15
CA LEU A 37 1.80 10.25 -14.48
C LEU A 37 0.91 10.28 -13.24
N LEU A 38 0.92 9.23 -12.41
CA LEU A 38 0.17 9.19 -11.15
C LEU A 38 0.62 10.31 -10.20
N GLN A 39 1.93 10.54 -10.07
CA GLN A 39 2.49 11.63 -9.27
C GLN A 39 2.08 13.01 -9.81
N LEU A 40 2.05 13.20 -11.13
CA LEU A 40 1.57 14.43 -11.75
C LEU A 40 0.10 14.67 -11.47
N VAL A 41 -0.73 13.62 -11.43
CA VAL A 41 -2.13 13.74 -11.03
C VAL A 41 -2.24 14.15 -9.56
N ILE A 42 -1.47 13.52 -8.65
CA ILE A 42 -1.44 13.92 -7.23
C ILE A 42 -0.98 15.38 -7.10
N LEU A 43 0.03 15.80 -7.84
CA LEU A 43 0.51 17.18 -7.87
C LEU A 43 -0.58 18.14 -8.38
N ALA A 44 -1.33 17.76 -9.41
CA ALA A 44 -2.46 18.55 -9.89
C ALA A 44 -3.55 18.67 -8.82
N ILE A 45 -3.84 17.61 -8.07
CA ILE A 45 -4.77 17.63 -6.94
C ILE A 45 -4.26 18.57 -5.84
N LEU A 46 -2.95 18.53 -5.53
CA LEU A 46 -2.33 19.46 -4.58
C LEU A 46 -2.52 20.92 -5.00
N VAL A 47 -2.21 21.25 -6.26
CA VAL A 47 -2.40 22.60 -6.80
C VAL A 47 -3.87 23.00 -6.78
N ALA A 48 -4.79 22.09 -7.12
CA ALA A 48 -6.23 22.33 -7.04
C ALA A 48 -6.67 22.60 -5.59
N GLY A 49 -6.18 21.83 -4.62
CA GLY A 49 -6.46 22.04 -3.19
C GLY A 49 -6.02 23.43 -2.72
N LEU A 50 -4.82 23.86 -3.11
CA LEU A 50 -4.33 25.22 -2.82
C LEU A 50 -5.18 26.30 -3.49
N TRP A 51 -5.57 26.10 -4.75
CA TRP A 51 -6.40 27.05 -5.49
C TRP A 51 -7.82 27.18 -4.90
N LEU A 52 -8.40 26.06 -4.49
CA LEU A 52 -9.70 25.99 -3.79
C LEU A 52 -9.62 26.43 -2.33
N LYS A 53 -8.42 26.75 -1.82
CA LYS A 53 -8.14 27.05 -0.40
C LYS A 53 -8.60 25.94 0.55
N SER A 54 -8.60 24.69 0.07
CA SER A 54 -8.89 23.49 0.86
C SER A 54 -7.60 22.92 1.40
N LEU A 55 -7.29 23.24 2.66
CA LEU A 55 -6.12 22.69 3.34
C LEU A 55 -6.19 21.17 3.48
N GLY A 56 -7.38 20.60 3.67
CA GLY A 56 -7.58 19.16 3.71
C GLY A 56 -7.11 18.45 2.44
N VAL A 57 -7.54 18.94 1.28
CA VAL A 57 -7.11 18.40 -0.03
C VAL A 57 -5.61 18.60 -0.23
N ALA A 58 -5.10 19.80 0.05
CA ALA A 58 -3.69 20.10 -0.13
C ALA A 58 -2.79 19.22 0.77
N ILE A 59 -3.15 19.04 2.04
CA ILE A 59 -2.37 18.22 2.99
C ILE A 59 -2.38 16.75 2.56
N ASN A 60 -3.54 16.19 2.23
CA ASN A 60 -3.63 14.78 1.80
C ASN A 60 -2.84 14.53 0.51
N ALA A 61 -2.96 15.41 -0.48
CA ALA A 61 -2.19 15.30 -1.71
C ALA A 61 -0.67 15.48 -1.48
N ALA A 62 -0.27 16.40 -0.59
CA ALA A 62 1.13 16.59 -0.23
C ALA A 62 1.73 15.37 0.47
N ILE A 63 1.02 14.81 1.47
CA ILE A 63 1.44 13.58 2.15
C ILE A 63 1.54 12.43 1.14
N GLY A 64 0.51 12.24 0.32
CA GLY A 64 0.50 11.21 -0.72
C GLY A 64 1.71 11.34 -1.64
N LEU A 65 1.97 12.55 -2.16
CA LEU A 65 3.12 12.81 -3.02
C LEU A 65 4.45 12.49 -2.32
N LEU A 66 4.62 12.90 -1.06
CA LEU A 66 5.82 12.59 -0.26
C LEU A 66 6.02 11.08 -0.10
N VAL A 67 4.95 10.33 0.21
CA VAL A 67 5.01 8.88 0.35
C VAL A 67 5.41 8.20 -0.97
N THR A 68 4.94 8.70 -2.11
CA THR A 68 5.35 8.16 -3.43
C THR A 68 6.84 8.34 -3.72
N GLN A 69 7.56 9.20 -2.98
CA GLN A 69 9.00 9.37 -3.12
C GLN A 69 9.81 8.32 -2.35
N LEU A 70 9.18 7.53 -1.47
CA LEU A 70 9.88 6.53 -0.65
C LEU A 70 10.72 5.55 -1.47
N PRO A 71 10.24 4.96 -2.59
CA PRO A 71 11.07 4.04 -3.37
C PRO A 71 12.36 4.69 -3.88
N ALA A 72 12.27 5.92 -4.41
CA ALA A 72 13.43 6.66 -4.89
C ALA A 72 14.39 7.07 -3.75
N PHE A 73 13.84 7.36 -2.56
CA PHE A 73 14.65 7.61 -1.37
C PHE A 73 15.42 6.37 -0.94
N PHE A 74 14.76 5.20 -0.88
CA PHE A 74 15.40 3.94 -0.51
C PHE A 74 16.47 3.50 -1.52
N GLU A 75 16.19 3.65 -2.81
CA GLU A 75 17.16 3.39 -3.88
C GLU A 75 18.41 4.26 -3.72
N ARG A 76 18.24 5.58 -3.51
CA ARG A 76 19.39 6.50 -3.38
C ARG A 76 20.18 6.27 -2.09
N ARG A 77 19.49 6.15 -0.96
CA ARG A 77 20.13 6.14 0.37
C ARG A 77 20.66 4.77 0.76
N TYR A 78 19.94 3.73 0.39
CA TYR A 78 20.22 2.36 0.81
C TYR A 78 20.55 1.44 -0.37
N GLN A 79 20.56 1.91 -1.62
CA GLN A 79 20.86 1.11 -2.82
C GLN A 79 19.90 -0.08 -3.01
N PHE A 80 18.71 0.00 -2.40
CA PHE A 80 17.66 -1.00 -2.42
C PHE A 80 16.62 -0.65 -3.50
N THR A 81 16.46 -1.53 -4.50
CA THR A 81 15.53 -1.30 -5.62
C THR A 81 14.22 -2.06 -5.41
N MET A 82 13.11 -1.33 -5.50
CA MET A 82 11.77 -1.93 -5.44
C MET A 82 11.31 -2.30 -6.85
N ASP A 83 10.66 -3.45 -6.99
CA ASP A 83 10.06 -3.83 -8.26
C ASP A 83 8.86 -2.94 -8.62
N ALA A 84 8.51 -2.93 -9.91
CA ALA A 84 7.42 -2.12 -10.45
C ALA A 84 6.08 -2.33 -9.73
N GLY A 85 5.78 -3.57 -9.32
CA GLY A 85 4.56 -3.91 -8.61
C GLY A 85 4.51 -3.24 -7.25
N LEU A 86 5.60 -3.32 -6.47
CA LEU A 86 5.68 -2.67 -5.15
C LEU A 86 5.60 -1.13 -5.25
N VAL A 87 6.25 -0.52 -6.24
CA VAL A 87 6.16 0.94 -6.44
C VAL A 87 4.73 1.36 -6.77
N LEU A 88 4.02 0.61 -7.63
CA LEU A 88 2.62 0.88 -7.95
C LEU A 88 1.69 0.59 -6.76
N TRP A 89 1.98 -0.45 -5.98
CA TRP A 89 1.25 -0.79 -4.76
C TRP A 89 1.33 0.33 -3.72
N ILE A 90 2.43 1.09 -3.66
CA ILE A 90 2.57 2.30 -2.85
C ILE A 90 1.85 3.50 -3.49
N THR A 91 2.05 3.70 -4.80
CA THR A 91 1.63 4.94 -5.49
C THR A 91 0.12 5.02 -5.70
N VAL A 92 -0.53 3.90 -6.04
CA VAL A 92 -1.98 3.86 -6.32
C VAL A 92 -2.81 4.24 -5.09
N PRO A 93 -2.59 3.69 -3.89
CA PRO A 93 -3.34 4.09 -2.70
C PRO A 93 -3.18 5.57 -2.36
N MET A 94 -1.97 6.14 -2.54
CA MET A 94 -1.74 7.58 -2.32
C MET A 94 -2.55 8.45 -3.30
N LEU A 95 -2.66 8.03 -4.55
CA LEU A 95 -3.53 8.70 -5.52
C LEU A 95 -5.00 8.58 -5.12
N LEU A 96 -5.46 7.39 -4.72
CA LEU A 96 -6.85 7.17 -4.32
C LEU A 96 -7.23 8.02 -3.11
N HIS A 97 -6.35 8.14 -2.11
CA HIS A 97 -6.52 9.03 -0.97
C HIS A 97 -6.61 10.50 -1.39
N ALA A 98 -5.64 10.98 -2.19
CA ALA A 98 -5.64 12.36 -2.68
C ALA A 98 -6.93 12.68 -3.48
N LEU A 99 -7.32 11.78 -4.40
CA LEU A 99 -8.53 11.93 -5.21
C LEU A 99 -9.80 11.86 -4.36
N GLY A 100 -9.82 11.00 -3.35
CA GLY A 100 -10.95 10.84 -2.43
C GLY A 100 -11.34 12.13 -1.72
N THR A 101 -10.36 13.01 -1.45
CA THR A 101 -10.59 14.31 -0.80
C THR A 101 -11.03 15.41 -1.77
N LEU A 102 -10.78 15.28 -3.07
CA LEU A 102 -11.01 16.34 -4.05
C LEU A 102 -12.51 16.45 -4.39
N PRO A 103 -13.15 17.63 -4.27
CA PRO A 103 -14.49 17.86 -4.79
C PRO A 103 -14.53 17.76 -6.32
N LEU A 104 -15.41 16.92 -6.88
CA LEU A 104 -15.46 16.68 -8.32
C LEU A 104 -16.75 17.21 -8.96
N PRO A 105 -16.68 17.91 -10.11
CA PRO A 105 -17.87 18.40 -10.81
C PRO A 105 -18.87 17.31 -11.20
N GLY A 106 -18.39 16.09 -11.49
CA GLY A 106 -19.23 14.94 -11.85
C GLY A 106 -19.94 14.27 -10.68
N LEU A 107 -19.73 14.73 -9.44
CA LEU A 107 -20.34 14.22 -8.21
C LEU A 107 -21.10 15.34 -7.47
N ASP A 108 -21.71 16.27 -8.20
CA ASP A 108 -22.36 17.47 -7.64
C ASP A 108 -21.43 18.29 -6.71
N PHE A 109 -20.13 18.33 -7.04
CA PHE A 109 -19.08 18.93 -6.23
C PHE A 109 -18.92 18.32 -4.83
N MET A 110 -19.36 17.07 -4.64
CA MET A 110 -19.00 16.25 -3.49
C MET A 110 -17.62 15.59 -3.71
N THR A 111 -17.01 15.18 -2.61
CA THR A 111 -15.78 14.38 -2.62
C THR A 111 -16.14 12.90 -2.78
N PRO A 112 -15.29 12.06 -3.42
CA PRO A 112 -15.56 10.63 -3.49
C PRO A 112 -15.77 9.98 -2.12
N TYR A 113 -15.04 10.40 -1.07
CA TYR A 113 -15.29 9.92 0.30
C TYR A 113 -16.72 10.13 0.79
N ARG A 114 -17.43 11.16 0.29
CA ARG A 114 -18.83 11.42 0.66
C ARG A 114 -19.83 10.84 -0.32
N ALA A 115 -19.49 10.82 -1.60
CA ALA A 115 -20.40 10.44 -2.69
C ALA A 115 -20.44 8.92 -2.94
N VAL A 116 -19.38 8.20 -2.61
CA VAL A 116 -19.20 6.78 -2.95
C VAL A 116 -18.97 5.97 -1.68
N TRP A 117 -20.00 5.25 -1.23
CA TRP A 117 -20.02 4.56 0.08
C TRP A 117 -18.87 3.57 0.32
N TRP A 118 -18.35 2.93 -0.73
CA TRP A 118 -17.27 1.95 -0.61
C TRP A 118 -15.87 2.58 -0.76
N TRP A 119 -15.78 3.86 -1.09
CA TRP A 119 -14.49 4.50 -1.39
C TRP A 119 -13.55 4.45 -0.19
N ASP A 120 -14.06 4.79 0.99
CA ASP A 120 -13.27 4.85 2.21
C ASP A 120 -12.69 3.49 2.59
N HIS A 121 -13.59 2.53 2.78
CA HIS A 121 -13.33 1.11 2.94
C HIS A 121 -12.32 0.52 1.94
N MET A 122 -12.42 0.88 0.65
CA MET A 122 -11.46 0.44 -0.36
C MET A 122 -10.08 1.06 -0.10
N THR A 123 -10.03 2.36 0.22
CA THR A 123 -8.76 3.02 0.55
C THR A 123 -8.14 2.47 1.84
N HIS A 124 -8.93 2.07 2.82
CA HIS A 124 -8.50 1.34 4.02
C HIS A 124 -7.90 -0.02 3.65
N LEU A 125 -8.58 -0.84 2.84
CA LEU A 125 -8.03 -2.12 2.38
C LEU A 125 -6.68 -1.96 1.67
N PHE A 126 -6.54 -0.97 0.80
CA PHE A 126 -5.28 -0.75 0.10
C PHE A 126 -4.19 -0.21 1.01
N SER A 127 -4.48 0.79 1.85
CA SER A 127 -3.49 1.36 2.76
C SER A 127 -3.07 0.37 3.85
N SER A 128 -4.00 -0.39 4.41
CA SER A 128 -3.71 -1.43 5.40
C SER A 128 -2.85 -2.55 4.83
N SER A 129 -3.02 -2.88 3.54
CA SER A 129 -2.14 -3.84 2.86
C SER A 129 -0.68 -3.37 2.81
N LEU A 130 -0.43 -2.06 2.66
CA LEU A 130 0.91 -1.47 2.76
C LEU A 130 1.45 -1.51 4.19
N VAL A 131 0.62 -1.13 5.17
CA VAL A 131 0.96 -1.16 6.59
C VAL A 131 1.34 -2.58 7.03
N ALA A 132 0.60 -3.59 6.58
CA ALA A 132 0.92 -5.00 6.84
C ALA A 132 2.28 -5.40 6.23
N GLY A 133 2.59 -4.92 5.03
CA GLY A 133 3.90 -5.13 4.42
C GLY A 133 5.05 -4.54 5.25
N VAL A 134 4.86 -3.33 5.78
CA VAL A 134 5.81 -2.69 6.70
C VAL A 134 5.94 -3.50 8.00
N GLY A 135 4.82 -3.87 8.62
CA GLY A 135 4.80 -4.66 9.85
C GLY A 135 5.50 -6.01 9.71
N TYR A 136 5.30 -6.69 8.58
CA TYR A 136 5.99 -7.93 8.24
C TYR A 136 7.50 -7.71 8.05
N ALA A 137 7.89 -6.72 7.25
CA ALA A 137 9.29 -6.42 6.98
C ALA A 137 10.05 -6.06 8.27
N THR A 138 9.44 -5.28 9.16
CA THR A 138 10.02 -4.95 10.47
C THR A 138 10.18 -6.19 11.35
N ALA A 139 9.15 -7.03 11.48
CA ALA A 139 9.24 -8.24 12.29
C ALA A 139 10.25 -9.24 11.74
N ARG A 140 10.32 -9.39 10.40
CA ARG A 140 11.30 -10.23 9.74
C ARG A 140 12.73 -9.71 9.91
N ALA A 141 12.94 -8.39 9.83
CA ALA A 141 14.24 -7.80 10.07
C ALA A 141 14.74 -8.11 11.49
N LEU A 142 13.86 -8.01 12.50
CA LEU A 142 14.17 -8.39 13.88
C LEU A 142 14.50 -9.89 13.99
N ASP A 143 13.65 -10.76 13.47
CA ASP A 143 13.85 -12.22 13.46
C ASP A 143 15.20 -12.65 12.86
N VAL A 144 15.68 -11.94 11.83
CA VAL A 144 16.95 -12.25 11.16
C VAL A 144 18.16 -11.64 11.88
N HIS A 145 18.01 -10.47 12.51
CA HIS A 145 19.15 -9.68 13.00
C HIS A 145 19.36 -9.74 14.51
N THR A 146 18.46 -10.39 15.24
CA THR A 146 18.63 -10.58 16.67
C THR A 146 18.31 -11.99 17.10
N ASP A 147 19.22 -12.62 17.85
CA ASP A 147 18.99 -13.92 18.47
C ASP A 147 18.03 -13.84 19.67
N ALA A 148 17.61 -12.64 20.09
CA ALA A 148 16.76 -12.44 21.26
C ALA A 148 15.30 -12.86 21.03
N VAL A 149 14.85 -12.90 19.77
CA VAL A 149 13.47 -13.18 19.40
C VAL A 149 13.44 -14.06 18.15
N THR A 150 12.52 -15.02 18.11
CA THR A 150 12.25 -15.82 16.92
C THR A 150 10.75 -15.77 16.61
N PHE A 151 10.42 -15.64 15.33
CA PHE A 151 9.06 -15.49 14.83
C PHE A 151 8.68 -16.67 13.93
N PRO A 152 8.40 -17.86 14.50
CA PRO A 152 7.89 -18.99 13.72
C PRO A 152 6.67 -18.59 12.89
N PRO A 153 6.39 -19.25 11.74
CA PRO A 153 5.32 -18.84 10.83
C PRO A 153 3.94 -18.63 11.48
N LYS A 154 3.58 -19.50 12.44
CA LYS A 154 2.32 -19.37 13.21
C LYS A 154 2.31 -18.13 14.11
N PHE A 155 3.45 -17.81 14.72
CA PHE A 155 3.59 -16.61 15.54
C PHE A 155 3.59 -15.35 14.67
N MET A 156 4.30 -15.35 13.53
CA MET A 156 4.27 -14.24 12.58
C MET A 156 2.84 -13.93 12.09
N PHE A 157 2.06 -14.96 11.79
CA PHE A 157 0.66 -14.79 11.43
C PHE A 157 -0.17 -14.14 12.56
N ALA A 158 -0.04 -14.64 13.79
CA ALA A 158 -0.75 -14.06 14.93
C ALA A 158 -0.28 -12.63 15.24
N TYR A 159 1.03 -12.37 15.15
CA TYR A 159 1.62 -11.05 15.29
C TYR A 159 1.02 -10.07 14.27
N LEU A 160 0.97 -10.44 12.99
CA LEU A 160 0.41 -9.57 11.95
C LEU A 160 -1.06 -9.27 12.19
N LEU A 161 -1.87 -10.26 12.60
CA LEU A 161 -3.27 -10.03 12.94
C LEU A 161 -3.42 -9.01 14.09
N LEU A 162 -2.64 -9.17 15.16
CA LEU A 162 -2.67 -8.28 16.32
C LEU A 162 -2.13 -6.89 15.98
N PHE A 163 -1.04 -6.83 15.21
CA PHE A 163 -0.43 -5.60 14.74
C PHE A 163 -1.41 -4.80 13.88
N MET A 164 -2.08 -5.44 12.91
CA MET A 164 -3.05 -4.77 12.06
C MET A 164 -4.27 -4.29 12.84
N MET A 165 -4.79 -5.11 13.77
CA MET A 165 -5.90 -4.68 14.62
C MET A 165 -5.51 -3.49 15.49
N ALA A 166 -4.33 -3.53 16.12
CA ALA A 166 -3.83 -2.42 16.94
C ALA A 166 -3.58 -1.16 16.11
N PHE A 167 -2.98 -1.30 14.92
CA PHE A 167 -2.73 -0.19 14.03
C PHE A 167 -4.03 0.43 13.53
N GLY A 168 -5.00 -0.37 13.10
CA GLY A 168 -6.32 0.12 12.67
C GLY A 168 -6.99 0.93 13.77
N VAL A 169 -7.01 0.42 15.01
CA VAL A 169 -7.56 1.18 16.15
C VAL A 169 -6.81 2.49 16.38
N ILE A 170 -5.47 2.49 16.29
CA ILE A 170 -4.67 3.72 16.41
C ILE A 170 -5.02 4.70 15.28
N TRP A 171 -5.19 4.20 14.06
CA TRP A 171 -5.52 5.00 12.89
C TRP A 171 -6.88 5.68 13.06
N GLU A 172 -7.92 4.93 13.41
CA GLU A 172 -9.27 5.45 13.69
C GLU A 172 -9.28 6.52 14.78
N LEU A 173 -8.47 6.33 15.83
CA LEU A 173 -8.30 7.34 16.87
C LEU A 173 -7.60 8.59 16.35
N LEU A 174 -6.57 8.45 15.52
CA LEU A 174 -5.90 9.59 14.87
C LEU A 174 -6.87 10.37 14.00
N GLU A 175 -7.69 9.69 13.19
CA GLU A 175 -8.71 10.33 12.38
C GLU A 175 -9.72 11.09 13.22
N PHE A 176 -10.21 10.47 14.30
CA PHE A 176 -11.09 11.11 15.25
C PHE A 176 -10.46 12.39 15.85
N TYR A 177 -9.24 12.30 16.40
CA TYR A 177 -8.58 13.44 17.03
C TYR A 177 -8.24 14.56 16.04
N VAL A 178 -7.78 14.21 14.83
CA VAL A 178 -7.53 15.20 13.76
C VAL A 178 -8.83 15.82 13.27
N SER A 179 -9.93 15.05 13.18
CA SER A 179 -11.24 15.59 12.82
C SER A 179 -11.73 16.60 13.87
N VAL A 180 -11.60 16.28 15.16
CA VAL A 180 -11.93 17.20 16.25
C VAL A 180 -11.06 18.46 16.22
N ALA A 181 -9.73 18.30 16.14
CA ALA A 181 -8.80 19.42 16.13
C ALA A 181 -9.01 20.33 14.90
N SER A 182 -9.21 19.75 13.72
CA SER A 182 -9.44 20.51 12.49
C SER A 182 -10.73 21.31 12.51
N ARG A 183 -11.81 20.77 13.12
CA ARG A 183 -13.06 21.52 13.35
C ARG A 183 -12.85 22.69 14.32
N LEU A 184 -12.10 22.50 15.39
CA LEU A 184 -11.79 23.56 16.36
C LEU A 184 -10.95 24.69 15.74
N LEU A 185 -10.05 24.35 14.82
CA LEU A 185 -9.17 25.29 14.11
C LEU A 185 -9.82 25.92 12.87
N GLY A 186 -11.07 25.55 12.53
CA GLY A 186 -11.77 26.06 11.35
C GLY A 186 -11.19 25.59 10.01
N ILE A 187 -10.47 24.46 10.00
CA ILE A 187 -9.80 23.87 8.83
C ILE A 187 -10.34 22.47 8.52
N PRO A 188 -11.65 22.31 8.29
CA PRO A 188 -12.27 20.99 8.17
C PRO A 188 -11.72 20.19 7.00
N GLY A 189 -11.77 18.86 7.12
CA GLY A 189 -11.48 17.94 6.01
C GLY A 189 -10.03 17.49 5.87
N ILE A 190 -9.20 17.63 6.91
CA ILE A 190 -7.85 17.04 6.94
C ILE A 190 -7.93 15.52 7.07
N LEU A 191 -8.59 15.03 8.12
CA LEU A 191 -9.08 13.66 8.26
C LEU A 191 -10.51 13.76 8.78
N THR A 192 -11.43 13.01 8.19
CA THR A 192 -12.85 13.10 8.52
C THR A 192 -13.30 11.76 9.06
N GLN A 193 -13.68 11.75 10.33
CA GLN A 193 -14.37 10.62 10.92
C GLN A 193 -15.87 10.72 10.55
N TYR A 194 -16.45 9.67 9.94
CA TYR A 194 -17.84 9.65 9.48
C TYR A 194 -18.84 9.00 10.44
N GLY A 195 -18.41 8.06 11.28
CA GLY A 195 -19.19 7.55 12.42
C GLY A 195 -18.68 6.22 12.96
N ILE A 196 -19.28 5.70 14.04
CA ILE A 196 -18.86 4.41 14.62
C ILE A 196 -19.07 3.25 13.64
N ASP A 197 -20.17 3.27 12.89
CA ASP A 197 -20.46 2.19 11.92
C ASP A 197 -19.40 2.11 10.82
N ASP A 198 -18.91 3.29 10.39
CA ASP A 198 -17.83 3.45 9.41
C ASP A 198 -16.51 2.91 9.97
N THR A 199 -16.11 3.39 11.16
CA THR A 199 -14.93 2.89 11.89
C THR A 199 -14.91 1.37 12.05
N ILE A 200 -16.05 0.74 12.36
CA ILE A 200 -16.12 -0.72 12.49
C ILE A 200 -15.84 -1.39 11.14
N LEU A 201 -16.40 -0.85 10.06
CA LEU A 201 -16.15 -1.39 8.73
C LEU A 201 -14.71 -1.13 8.30
N ASP A 202 -14.14 0.04 8.56
CA ASP A 202 -12.73 0.34 8.27
C ASP A 202 -11.79 -0.63 8.95
N LEU A 203 -12.01 -0.95 10.24
CA LEU A 203 -11.26 -2.00 10.94
C LEU A 203 -11.40 -3.38 10.26
N VAL A 204 -12.57 -3.71 9.70
CA VAL A 204 -12.77 -4.96 8.94
C VAL A 204 -11.98 -4.92 7.64
N TYR A 205 -12.05 -3.83 6.88
CA TYR A 205 -11.31 -3.68 5.62
C TYR A 205 -9.81 -3.62 5.86
N ASP A 206 -9.36 -3.06 6.98
CA ASP A 206 -7.97 -3.07 7.41
C ASP A 206 -7.46 -4.48 7.67
N MET A 207 -8.26 -5.29 8.38
CA MET A 207 -7.93 -6.69 8.61
C MET A 207 -7.91 -7.49 7.31
N VAL A 208 -8.85 -7.25 6.40
CA VAL A 208 -8.88 -7.92 5.08
C VAL A 208 -7.67 -7.53 4.26
N GLY A 209 -7.35 -6.24 4.15
CA GLY A 209 -6.19 -5.74 3.41
C GLY A 209 -4.88 -6.29 3.99
N GLY A 210 -4.75 -6.30 5.31
CA GLY A 210 -3.60 -6.88 6.00
C GLY A 210 -3.47 -8.39 5.80
N LEU A 211 -4.58 -9.14 5.85
CA LEU A 211 -4.59 -10.58 5.58
C LEU A 211 -4.21 -10.90 4.14
N LEU A 212 -4.77 -10.18 3.17
CA LEU A 212 -4.41 -10.34 1.77
C LEU A 212 -2.93 -10.05 1.58
N ALA A 213 -2.42 -8.94 2.14
CA ALA A 213 -1.00 -8.62 2.12
C ALA A 213 -0.13 -9.69 2.79
N ALA A 214 -0.56 -10.29 3.90
CA ALA A 214 0.18 -11.37 4.55
C ALA A 214 0.25 -12.63 3.66
N VAL A 215 -0.87 -13.01 3.02
CA VAL A 215 -0.94 -14.16 2.12
C VAL A 215 -0.09 -13.94 0.86
N PHE A 216 -0.21 -12.77 0.21
CA PHE A 216 0.54 -12.42 -0.99
C PHE A 216 2.00 -12.03 -0.69
N GLY A 217 2.26 -11.50 0.50
CA GLY A 217 3.54 -11.02 0.99
C GLY A 217 4.56 -12.14 1.20
N THR A 218 4.12 -13.33 1.59
CA THR A 218 4.99 -14.52 1.60
C THR A 218 5.65 -14.82 0.23
N ALA A 219 5.07 -14.34 -0.88
CA ALA A 219 5.59 -14.57 -2.23
C ALA A 219 6.45 -13.42 -2.80
N HIS A 220 6.33 -12.18 -2.30
CA HIS A 220 7.03 -11.00 -2.86
C HIS A 220 7.77 -10.12 -1.82
N LEU A 221 7.34 -10.12 -0.55
CA LEU A 221 7.94 -9.31 0.51
C LEU A 221 9.09 -10.00 1.22
N THR A 222 9.26 -11.32 1.07
CA THR A 222 10.40 -12.07 1.61
C THR A 222 11.72 -11.52 1.07
N GLY A 223 11.86 -11.36 -0.25
CA GLY A 223 13.08 -10.79 -0.85
C GLY A 223 13.36 -9.34 -0.43
N VAL A 224 12.31 -8.51 -0.35
CA VAL A 224 12.41 -7.11 0.11
C VAL A 224 12.81 -7.02 1.58
N SER A 225 12.23 -7.88 2.41
CA SER A 225 12.51 -7.91 3.85
C SER A 225 13.92 -8.43 4.11
N ASP A 226 14.35 -9.50 3.43
CA ASP A 226 15.68 -10.06 3.59
C ASP A 226 16.77 -9.04 3.14
N GLU A 227 16.56 -8.31 2.04
CA GLU A 227 17.53 -7.32 1.54
C GLU A 227 17.56 -6.02 2.37
N LEU A 228 16.40 -5.54 2.85
CA LEU A 228 16.36 -4.40 3.79
C LEU A 228 17.08 -4.75 5.09
N ALA A 229 16.91 -5.99 5.55
CA ALA A 229 17.51 -6.49 6.76
C ALA A 229 19.04 -6.60 6.61
N GLU A 230 19.56 -7.22 5.53
CA GLU A 230 21.00 -7.30 5.23
C GLU A 230 21.69 -5.91 5.18
N ARG A 231 21.00 -4.88 4.71
CA ARG A 231 21.55 -3.52 4.57
C ARG A 231 21.50 -2.71 5.86
N LEU A 232 20.62 -3.03 6.79
CA LEU A 232 20.61 -2.43 8.13
C LEU A 232 21.71 -3.03 9.02
N SER A 233 22.26 -4.19 8.65
CA SER A 233 23.42 -4.82 9.29
C SER A 233 24.80 -4.41 8.76
N ALA A 234 24.86 -3.61 7.69
CA ALA A 234 26.10 -3.12 7.09
C ALA A 234 26.47 -1.71 7.59
#